data_AF-A0A3B5R4T5-F1
#
_entry.id   AF-A0A3B5R4T5-F1
#
_cell.length_a   1.000
_cell.length_b   1.000
_cell.length_c   1.000
_cell.angle_alpha   90.00
_cell.angle_beta   90.00
_cell.angle_gamma   90.00
#
_symmetry.space_group_name_H-M   'P 1'
#
loop_
_entity.id
_entity.type
_entity.pdbx_description
1 polymer ?
#
loop_
_entity_poly.entity_id
_entity_poly.type
_entity_poly.pdbx_seq_one_letter_code
_entity_poly.pdbx_strand_id
1 'polypeptide(L)'
;MFQMACMGVEPMTLALLAPQTFVWVYLFSLGAGCSIKPEKEECPNECSDQGRCVDGKCVCFPGYSGPDCSESSCPGNCKGHGRCVNGQCVCDPGFSGPDCSQKACPDNCSNRGKCVNGKCVCNSGSTGPSYCSKRGCPGNCNNRGGRCVDGKCVCDSGSTGPDCSEVACPGNCNNRGRCVNGKCVCDSGSTGPDCSEVAFLLVLSRRRLKMYEEKGRFLAKLRPLVMLIVL
;
A
#
# COMPACT_ATOMS: atom_id res chain seq x y z
N MET A 1 60.87 -30.77 -7.57
CA MET A 1 61.36 -30.51 -6.20
C MET A 1 60.95 -31.72 -5.37
N PHE A 2 61.94 -32.49 -4.87
CA PHE A 2 61.89 -33.60 -3.90
C PHE A 2 60.88 -34.76 -4.13
N GLN A 3 61.32 -35.97 -4.53
CA GLN A 3 61.88 -37.10 -3.75
C GLN A 3 60.93 -37.80 -2.77
N MET A 4 60.90 -39.14 -2.88
CA MET A 4 60.83 -40.16 -1.81
C MET A 4 59.59 -40.10 -0.89
N ALA A 5 58.93 -41.19 -0.49
CA ALA A 5 59.39 -42.53 -0.19
C ALA A 5 58.17 -43.48 -0.14
N CYS A 6 58.38 -44.75 -0.45
CA CYS A 6 57.79 -45.85 0.33
C CYS A 6 58.92 -46.84 0.58
N MET A 7 59.83 -46.45 1.49
CA MET A 7 60.72 -47.39 2.14
C MET A 7 59.90 -48.10 3.20
N GLY A 8 59.61 -49.37 2.95
CA GLY A 8 59.05 -50.31 3.90
C GLY A 8 59.74 -51.65 3.71
N VAL A 9 61.02 -51.70 4.07
CA VAL A 9 61.75 -52.94 4.31
C VAL A 9 61.46 -53.36 5.74
N GLU A 10 60.92 -54.56 5.98
CA GLU A 10 61.20 -55.43 7.14
C GLU A 10 60.77 -56.88 6.81
N PRO A 11 61.35 -57.92 7.44
CA PRO A 11 62.73 -58.37 7.34
C PRO A 11 62.83 -59.75 6.66
N MET A 12 63.99 -60.04 6.07
CA MET A 12 64.37 -61.37 5.61
C MET A 12 64.54 -62.31 6.81
N THR A 13 63.57 -63.20 7.07
CA THR A 13 63.85 -64.40 7.85
C THR A 13 64.69 -65.36 7.01
N LEU A 14 65.91 -65.62 7.49
CA LEU A 14 66.81 -66.66 6.97
C LEU A 14 66.08 -68.01 6.88
N ALA A 15 65.93 -68.53 5.66
CA ALA A 15 65.83 -69.97 5.44
C ALA A 15 67.05 -70.39 4.63
N LEU A 16 67.94 -71.10 5.32
CA LEU A 16 69.18 -71.68 4.82
C LEU A 16 68.88 -73.02 4.10
N LEU A 17 69.64 -73.28 3.03
CA LEU A 17 69.87 -74.56 2.32
C LEU A 17 68.75 -75.03 1.38
N ALA A 18 68.99 -75.55 0.18
CA ALA A 18 70.12 -75.68 -0.74
C ALA A 18 69.50 -76.12 -2.11
N PRO A 19 70.21 -76.72 -3.09
CA PRO A 19 70.52 -76.08 -4.35
C PRO A 19 69.82 -76.73 -5.57
N GLN A 20 69.99 -76.08 -6.74
CA GLN A 20 69.73 -76.62 -8.09
C GLN A 20 68.25 -76.67 -8.53
N THR A 21 67.79 -75.55 -9.09
CA THR A 21 67.50 -75.42 -10.54
C THR A 21 66.83 -74.05 -10.75
N PHE A 22 67.50 -73.16 -11.50
CA PHE A 22 66.87 -71.96 -12.02
C PHE A 22 65.88 -72.38 -13.10
N VAL A 23 64.65 -72.71 -12.71
CA VAL A 23 63.51 -72.55 -13.61
C VAL A 23 62.91 -71.21 -13.23
N TRP A 24 63.13 -70.20 -14.07
CA TRP A 24 62.35 -68.97 -14.03
C TRP A 24 60.90 -69.34 -14.35
N VAL A 25 60.15 -69.76 -13.33
CA VAL A 25 58.70 -69.73 -13.42
C VAL A 25 58.34 -68.26 -13.32
N TYR A 26 58.27 -67.60 -14.48
CA TYR A 26 57.53 -66.35 -14.62
C TYR A 26 56.07 -66.67 -14.27
N LEU A 27 55.75 -66.63 -12.98
CA LEU A 27 54.38 -66.48 -12.53
C LEU A 27 53.95 -65.09 -12.96
N PHE A 28 53.40 -65.03 -14.17
CA PHE A 28 52.45 -64.02 -14.59
C PHE A 28 51.28 -64.04 -13.61
N SER A 29 51.42 -63.39 -12.46
CA SER A 29 50.28 -62.92 -11.70
C SER A 29 49.74 -61.70 -12.42
N LEU A 30 48.82 -61.96 -13.34
CA LEU A 30 47.84 -61.02 -13.84
C LEU A 30 47.29 -60.17 -12.68
N GLY A 31 47.48 -58.85 -12.82
CA GLY A 31 46.67 -57.78 -12.25
C GLY A 31 46.10 -58.00 -10.85
N ALA A 32 46.83 -57.54 -9.84
CA ALA A 32 46.17 -56.72 -8.83
C ALA A 32 46.27 -55.28 -9.34
N GLY A 33 45.27 -54.87 -10.15
CA GLY A 33 45.05 -53.46 -10.39
C GLY A 33 45.01 -52.77 -9.03
N CYS A 34 45.89 -51.81 -8.81
CA CYS A 34 45.77 -50.96 -7.64
C CYS A 34 44.49 -50.16 -7.86
N SER A 35 43.37 -50.63 -7.31
CA SER A 35 42.18 -49.82 -7.17
C SER A 35 42.55 -48.70 -6.21
N ILE A 36 42.89 -47.55 -6.78
CA ILE A 36 42.75 -46.27 -6.08
C ILE A 36 41.26 -46.24 -5.71
N LYS A 37 40.91 -46.58 -4.46
CA LYS A 37 39.59 -46.22 -3.95
C LYS A 37 39.63 -44.70 -3.84
N PRO A 38 38.79 -43.94 -4.57
CA PRO A 38 38.61 -42.55 -4.20
C PRO A 38 37.80 -42.58 -2.90
N GLU A 39 38.46 -42.44 -1.77
CA GLU A 39 37.81 -42.32 -0.46
C GLU A 39 37.30 -40.90 -0.20
N LYS A 40 37.11 -40.13 -1.26
CA LYS A 40 36.33 -38.92 -1.21
C LYS A 40 35.07 -39.23 -1.97
N GLU A 41 33.96 -39.35 -1.24
CA GLU A 41 32.65 -39.35 -1.85
C GLU A 41 32.47 -38.00 -2.56
N GLU A 42 32.93 -37.95 -3.82
CA GLU A 42 32.93 -36.76 -4.63
C GLU A 42 31.50 -36.48 -5.05
N CYS A 43 31.00 -35.32 -4.65
CA CYS A 43 29.68 -34.92 -5.04
C CYS A 43 29.62 -34.67 -6.55
N PRO A 44 28.53 -35.09 -7.20
CA PRO A 44 28.37 -34.93 -8.64
C PRO A 44 28.47 -33.45 -9.01
N ASN A 45 29.33 -33.14 -9.99
CA ASN A 45 29.64 -31.79 -10.48
C ASN A 45 29.92 -30.75 -9.38
N GLU A 46 30.50 -31.16 -8.24
CA GLU A 46 30.73 -30.26 -7.10
C GLU A 46 29.44 -29.56 -6.62
N CYS A 47 28.29 -30.23 -6.76
CA CYS A 47 26.97 -29.66 -6.50
C CYS A 47 26.68 -28.38 -7.31
N SER A 48 27.30 -28.24 -8.49
CA SER A 48 27.17 -27.10 -9.41
C SER A 48 27.39 -25.74 -8.74
N ASP A 49 28.16 -25.69 -7.64
CA ASP A 49 28.29 -24.53 -6.75
C ASP A 49 26.97 -24.02 -6.11
N GLN A 50 25.88 -24.81 -6.21
CA GLN A 50 24.54 -24.48 -5.73
C GLN A 50 24.09 -25.36 -4.56
N GLY A 51 25.04 -25.98 -3.86
CA GLY A 51 24.76 -26.81 -2.70
C GLY A 51 25.99 -27.09 -1.85
N ARG A 52 25.76 -27.79 -0.74
CA ARG A 52 26.82 -28.35 0.11
C ARG A 52 26.98 -29.83 -0.17
N CYS A 53 28.22 -30.27 -0.38
CA CYS A 53 28.56 -31.68 -0.44
C CYS A 53 28.57 -32.28 0.97
N VAL A 54 27.73 -33.29 1.22
CA VAL A 54 27.65 -34.02 2.49
C VAL A 54 27.55 -35.51 2.15
N ASP A 55 28.55 -36.28 2.57
CA ASP A 55 28.61 -37.74 2.37
C ASP A 55 28.28 -38.17 0.92
N GLY A 56 28.98 -37.57 -0.07
CA GLY A 56 28.80 -37.89 -1.50
C GLY A 56 27.52 -37.39 -2.14
N LYS A 57 26.66 -36.73 -1.37
CA LYS A 57 25.36 -36.23 -1.84
C LYS A 57 25.29 -34.72 -1.72
N CYS A 58 24.68 -34.11 -2.72
CA CYS A 58 24.43 -32.68 -2.71
C CYS A 58 23.21 -32.31 -1.87
N VAL A 59 23.41 -31.40 -0.92
CA VAL A 59 22.34 -30.69 -0.21
C VAL A 59 22.19 -29.31 -0.85
N CYS A 60 21.19 -29.15 -1.70
CA CYS A 60 21.01 -27.94 -2.51
C CYS A 60 20.56 -26.73 -1.68
N PHE A 61 21.01 -25.55 -2.09
CA PHE A 61 20.51 -24.29 -1.55
C PHE A 61 19.05 -24.04 -1.95
N PRO A 62 18.31 -23.18 -1.22
CA PRO A 62 16.95 -22.83 -1.60
C PRO A 62 16.89 -22.32 -3.04
N GLY A 63 16.04 -22.93 -3.86
CA GLY A 63 15.94 -22.59 -5.27
C GLY A 63 16.74 -23.48 -6.21
N TYR A 64 17.35 -24.55 -5.70
CA TYR A 64 18.08 -25.55 -6.48
C TYR A 64 17.72 -26.98 -6.11
N SER A 65 17.70 -27.88 -7.10
CA SER A 65 17.33 -29.28 -7.00
C SER A 65 18.13 -30.13 -7.98
N GLY A 66 17.89 -31.44 -7.94
CA GLY A 66 18.62 -32.41 -8.75
C GLY A 66 19.79 -33.03 -7.97
N PRO A 67 20.42 -34.07 -8.54
CA PRO A 67 21.50 -34.82 -7.88
C PRO A 67 22.75 -33.96 -7.64
N ASP A 68 22.96 -32.95 -8.47
CA ASP A 68 24.09 -32.01 -8.45
C ASP A 68 23.65 -30.55 -8.29
N CYS A 69 22.40 -30.29 -7.88
CA CYS A 69 21.84 -28.94 -7.71
C CYS A 69 21.84 -28.07 -8.97
N SER A 70 22.00 -28.65 -10.16
CA SER A 70 21.99 -27.90 -11.44
C SER A 70 20.60 -27.42 -11.85
N GLU A 71 19.53 -28.01 -11.29
CA GLU A 71 18.16 -27.66 -11.63
C GLU A 71 17.67 -26.51 -10.76
N SER A 72 17.06 -25.49 -11.36
CA SER A 72 16.46 -24.40 -10.60
C SER A 72 15.11 -24.83 -10.00
N SER A 73 15.03 -24.86 -8.67
CA SER A 73 13.79 -25.01 -7.93
C SER A 73 13.11 -23.66 -7.74
N CYS A 74 11.78 -23.67 -7.66
CA CYS A 74 11.04 -22.46 -7.35
C CYS A 74 10.82 -22.30 -5.84
N PRO A 75 10.71 -21.05 -5.34
CA PRO A 75 10.42 -20.80 -3.93
C PRO A 75 9.12 -21.51 -3.53
N GLY A 76 9.20 -22.30 -2.46
CA GLY A 76 8.05 -23.06 -1.95
C GLY A 76 7.41 -24.02 -2.97
N ASN A 77 8.11 -24.39 -4.04
CA ASN A 77 7.56 -25.13 -5.18
C ASN A 77 6.26 -24.53 -5.73
N CYS A 78 6.21 -23.19 -5.79
CA CYS A 78 5.02 -22.42 -6.19
C CYS A 78 3.75 -22.74 -5.38
N LYS A 79 3.92 -23.29 -4.17
CA LYS A 79 2.84 -23.73 -3.26
C LYS A 79 1.81 -24.67 -3.89
N GLY A 80 2.14 -25.32 -5.01
CA GLY A 80 1.19 -26.11 -5.78
C GLY A 80 0.12 -25.29 -6.52
N HIS A 81 0.35 -23.98 -6.69
CA HIS A 81 -0.54 -23.03 -7.37
C HIS A 81 0.16 -22.36 -8.57
N GLY A 82 1.03 -23.10 -9.26
CA GLY A 82 1.72 -22.61 -10.43
C GLY A 82 2.78 -23.55 -10.96
N ARG A 83 3.41 -23.15 -12.06
CA ARG A 83 4.50 -23.88 -12.70
C ARG A 83 5.83 -23.17 -12.46
N CYS A 84 6.85 -23.95 -12.11
CA CYS A 84 8.22 -23.45 -12.03
C CYS A 84 8.84 -23.30 -13.42
N VAL A 85 9.35 -22.11 -13.75
CA VAL A 85 10.04 -21.82 -15.01
C VAL A 85 11.30 -21.02 -14.69
N ASN A 86 12.48 -21.60 -14.91
CA ASN A 86 13.79 -20.97 -14.64
C ASN A 86 13.89 -20.36 -13.23
N GLY A 87 13.45 -21.09 -12.20
CA GLY A 87 13.47 -20.63 -10.80
C GLY A 87 12.41 -19.58 -10.43
N GLN A 88 11.54 -19.17 -11.35
CA GLN A 88 10.40 -18.29 -11.09
C GLN A 88 9.06 -19.03 -11.19
N CYS A 89 8.14 -18.69 -10.30
CA CYS A 89 6.80 -19.23 -10.33
C CYS A 89 5.90 -18.48 -11.32
N VAL A 90 5.34 -19.21 -12.28
CA VAL A 90 4.22 -18.76 -13.10
C VAL A 90 2.94 -19.26 -12.42
N CYS A 91 2.23 -18.35 -11.75
CA CYS A 91 1.07 -18.72 -10.95
C CYS A 91 -0.17 -19.08 -11.77
N ASP A 92 -0.95 -20.01 -11.24
CA ASP A 92 -2.26 -20.36 -11.77
C ASP A 92 -3.26 -19.20 -11.63
N PRO A 93 -4.33 -19.16 -12.45
CA PRO A 93 -5.37 -18.14 -12.33
C PRO A 93 -5.92 -18.04 -10.90
N GLY A 94 -5.93 -16.82 -10.35
CA GLY A 94 -6.38 -16.56 -8.99
C GLY A 94 -5.27 -16.58 -7.93
N PHE A 95 -4.02 -16.84 -8.31
CA PHE A 95 -2.86 -16.77 -7.43
C PHE A 95 -1.80 -15.79 -7.95
N SER A 96 -1.01 -15.24 -7.02
CA SER A 96 0.03 -14.26 -7.28
C SER A 96 1.14 -14.32 -6.23
N GLY A 97 2.18 -13.51 -6.43
CA GLY A 97 3.35 -13.46 -5.55
C GLY A 97 4.49 -14.38 -6.02
N PRO A 98 5.67 -14.27 -5.39
CA PRO A 98 6.88 -14.96 -5.84
C PRO A 98 6.80 -16.49 -5.74
N ASP A 99 5.98 -17.01 -4.84
CA ASP A 99 5.75 -18.45 -4.60
C ASP A 99 4.29 -18.86 -4.83
N CYS A 100 3.46 -18.01 -5.43
CA CYS A 100 2.02 -18.22 -5.65
C CYS A 100 1.19 -18.48 -4.38
N SER A 101 1.69 -18.09 -3.20
CA SER A 101 0.95 -18.22 -1.94
C SER A 101 -0.20 -17.22 -1.79
N GLN A 102 -0.19 -16.11 -2.54
CA GLN A 102 -1.15 -15.03 -2.38
C GLN A 102 -2.33 -15.23 -3.33
N LYS A 103 -3.55 -14.98 -2.86
CA LYS A 103 -4.70 -14.90 -3.75
C LYS A 103 -4.61 -13.64 -4.60
N ALA A 104 -4.64 -13.80 -5.92
CA ALA A 104 -4.69 -12.68 -6.84
C ALA A 104 -6.01 -11.91 -6.66
N CYS A 105 -5.93 -10.59 -6.79
CA CYS A 105 -7.11 -9.75 -6.88
C CYS A 105 -7.45 -9.43 -8.33
N PRO A 106 -8.74 -9.30 -8.67
CA PRO A 106 -9.14 -8.91 -10.01
C PRO A 106 -8.57 -7.53 -10.38
N ASP A 107 -7.99 -7.43 -11.58
CA ASP A 107 -7.34 -6.24 -12.14
C ASP A 107 -6.37 -5.52 -11.18
N ASN A 108 -5.73 -6.25 -10.25
CA ASN A 108 -4.90 -5.67 -9.19
C ASN A 108 -5.59 -4.50 -8.45
N CYS A 109 -6.90 -4.62 -8.22
CA CYS A 109 -7.72 -3.57 -7.62
C CYS A 109 -7.63 -2.21 -8.35
N SER A 110 -7.44 -2.23 -9.68
CA SER A 110 -7.20 -1.05 -10.53
C SER A 110 -6.08 -0.13 -10.03
N ASN A 111 -5.13 -0.65 -9.24
CA ASN A 111 -4.11 0.13 -8.52
C ASN A 111 -4.69 1.20 -7.57
N ARG A 112 -5.96 1.05 -7.14
CA ARG A 112 -6.70 2.00 -6.29
C ARG A 112 -7.19 1.37 -4.99
N GLY A 113 -6.63 0.24 -4.62
CA GLY A 113 -6.95 -0.47 -3.39
C GLY A 113 -5.85 -1.46 -3.01
N LYS A 114 -5.99 -2.04 -1.82
CA LYS A 114 -5.14 -3.12 -1.32
C LYS A 114 -5.81 -4.46 -1.57
N CYS A 115 -5.05 -5.43 -2.06
CA CYS A 115 -5.52 -6.80 -2.17
C CYS A 115 -5.41 -7.51 -0.82
N VAL A 116 -6.53 -8.01 -0.29
CA VAL A 116 -6.57 -8.76 0.97
C VAL A 116 -7.35 -10.05 0.74
N ASN A 117 -6.66 -11.19 0.75
CA ASN A 117 -7.26 -12.52 0.53
C ASN A 117 -8.09 -12.64 -0.77
N GLY A 118 -7.63 -12.02 -1.87
CA GLY A 118 -8.34 -12.02 -3.16
C GLY A 118 -9.51 -11.04 -3.24
N LYS A 119 -9.73 -10.22 -2.20
CA LYS A 119 -10.71 -9.14 -2.17
C LYS A 119 -10.03 -7.78 -2.16
N CYS A 120 -10.55 -6.85 -2.95
CA CYS A 120 -10.05 -5.49 -2.97
C CYS A 120 -10.64 -4.65 -1.82
N VAL A 121 -9.75 -4.03 -1.05
CA VAL A 121 -10.07 -2.99 -0.07
C VAL A 121 -9.71 -1.65 -0.69
N CYS A 122 -10.70 -0.87 -1.08
CA CYS A 122 -10.49 0.37 -1.82
C CYS A 122 -9.94 1.50 -0.96
N ASN A 123 -9.07 2.33 -1.55
CA ASN A 123 -8.58 3.56 -0.92
C ASN A 123 -9.73 4.58 -0.76
N SER A 124 -9.55 5.57 0.10
CA SER A 124 -10.51 6.66 0.27
C SER A 124 -10.80 7.34 -1.08
N GLY A 125 -12.07 7.44 -1.47
CA GLY A 125 -12.46 8.02 -2.75
C GLY A 125 -12.40 7.06 -3.95
N SER A 126 -12.20 5.75 -3.76
CA SER A 126 -12.50 4.73 -4.76
C SER A 126 -13.56 3.75 -4.22
N THR A 127 -14.50 3.37 -5.08
CA THR A 127 -15.58 2.44 -4.73
C THR A 127 -15.72 1.37 -5.81
N GLY A 128 -16.58 0.39 -5.54
CA GLY A 128 -16.89 -0.71 -6.46
C GLY A 128 -16.75 -2.05 -5.75
N PRO A 129 -17.63 -3.03 -6.06
CA PRO A 129 -17.72 -4.27 -5.28
C PRO A 129 -16.47 -5.17 -5.36
N SER A 130 -15.56 -4.95 -6.30
CA SER A 130 -14.46 -5.89 -6.54
C SER A 130 -13.19 -5.29 -7.16
N TYR A 131 -13.27 -4.14 -7.83
CA TYR A 131 -12.17 -3.66 -8.69
C TYR A 131 -11.63 -2.27 -8.31
N CYS A 132 -12.27 -1.56 -7.36
CA CYS A 132 -11.95 -0.16 -7.02
C CYS A 132 -11.89 0.79 -8.24
N SER A 133 -12.58 0.44 -9.32
CA SER A 133 -12.54 1.18 -10.59
C SER A 133 -13.46 2.41 -10.60
N LYS A 134 -14.49 2.44 -9.73
CA LYS A 134 -15.40 3.59 -9.66
C LYS A 134 -14.78 4.71 -8.83
N ARG A 135 -14.93 5.95 -9.28
CA ARG A 135 -14.61 7.12 -8.46
C ARG A 135 -15.60 7.19 -7.31
N GLY A 136 -15.09 7.13 -6.09
CA GLY A 136 -15.80 7.55 -4.90
C GLY A 136 -15.79 9.06 -4.75
N CYS A 137 -16.56 9.54 -3.78
CA CYS A 137 -16.63 10.95 -3.47
C CYS A 137 -15.79 11.29 -2.24
N PRO A 138 -15.25 12.51 -2.15
CA PRO A 138 -14.53 12.98 -0.96
C PRO A 138 -15.41 12.86 0.28
N GLY A 139 -14.83 12.39 1.39
CA GLY A 139 -15.53 12.21 2.67
C GLY A 139 -16.80 11.34 2.63
N ASN A 140 -17.00 10.54 1.57
CA ASN A 140 -18.27 9.85 1.31
C ASN A 140 -19.49 10.76 1.38
N CYS A 141 -19.36 12.03 0.98
CA CYS A 141 -20.39 13.06 1.14
C CYS A 141 -20.94 13.12 2.57
N ASN A 142 -20.04 13.08 3.56
CA ASN A 142 -20.36 13.08 4.98
C ASN A 142 -21.29 11.91 5.40
N ASN A 143 -21.09 10.74 4.78
CA ASN A 143 -21.82 9.47 4.94
C ASN A 143 -23.34 9.50 4.66
N ARG A 144 -24.02 10.67 4.72
CA ARG A 144 -25.43 10.95 4.40
C ARG A 144 -25.73 12.43 4.11
N GLY A 145 -24.72 13.29 3.96
CA GLY A 145 -24.92 14.72 3.65
C GLY A 145 -25.19 14.99 2.17
N GLY A 146 -25.20 13.96 1.32
CA GLY A 146 -25.49 14.11 -0.11
C GLY A 146 -25.34 12.84 -0.92
N ARG A 147 -25.58 12.97 -2.23
CA ARG A 147 -25.43 11.89 -3.22
C ARG A 147 -24.12 12.03 -3.98
N CYS A 148 -23.39 10.92 -4.11
CA CYS A 148 -22.20 10.86 -4.95
C CYS A 148 -22.58 10.69 -6.44
N VAL A 149 -22.11 11.60 -7.30
CA VAL A 149 -22.34 11.59 -8.75
C VAL A 149 -21.01 11.82 -9.46
N ASP A 150 -20.53 10.83 -10.22
CA ASP A 150 -19.25 10.88 -10.96
C ASP A 150 -18.03 11.31 -10.14
N GLY A 151 -18.01 10.97 -8.85
CA GLY A 151 -16.91 11.32 -7.92
C GLY A 151 -17.03 12.72 -7.31
N LYS A 152 -18.14 13.43 -7.52
CA LYS A 152 -18.47 14.71 -6.87
C LYS A 152 -19.70 14.56 -5.98
N CYS A 153 -19.67 15.22 -4.82
CA CYS A 153 -20.84 15.27 -3.95
C CYS A 153 -21.88 16.27 -4.44
N VAL A 154 -23.12 15.84 -4.50
CA VAL A 154 -24.31 16.68 -4.62
C VAL A 154 -24.94 16.73 -3.23
N CYS A 155 -24.78 17.84 -2.53
CA CYS A 155 -25.18 17.97 -1.14
C CYS A 155 -26.70 18.10 -0.97
N ASP A 156 -27.21 17.48 0.09
CA ASP A 156 -28.60 17.59 0.50
C ASP A 156 -28.87 18.97 1.12
N SER A 157 -30.14 19.37 1.17
CA SER A 157 -30.54 20.69 1.67
C SER A 157 -29.98 20.96 3.08
N GLY A 158 -29.32 22.11 3.25
CA GLY A 158 -28.69 22.49 4.52
C GLY A 158 -27.22 22.05 4.66
N SER A 159 -26.64 21.44 3.62
CA SER A 159 -25.20 21.13 3.55
C SER A 159 -24.55 21.64 2.28
N THR A 160 -23.26 21.98 2.35
CA THR A 160 -22.44 22.49 1.25
C THR A 160 -20.99 22.04 1.40
N GLY A 161 -20.12 22.48 0.50
CA GLY A 161 -18.72 22.11 0.46
C GLY A 161 -18.44 20.88 -0.41
N PRO A 162 -17.16 20.50 -0.57
CA PRO A 162 -16.74 19.43 -1.46
C PRO A 162 -17.21 18.03 -1.02
N ASP A 163 -17.42 17.83 0.29
CA ASP A 163 -17.83 16.57 0.92
C ASP A 163 -19.12 16.71 1.75
N CYS A 164 -19.86 17.82 1.63
CA CYS A 164 -21.10 18.09 2.38
C CYS A 164 -20.94 18.13 3.91
N SER A 165 -19.73 18.45 4.39
CA SER A 165 -19.48 18.65 5.83
C SER A 165 -19.83 20.05 6.32
N GLU A 166 -19.98 21.02 5.41
CA GLU A 166 -20.24 22.41 5.76
C GLU A 166 -21.75 22.68 5.84
N VAL A 167 -22.18 23.53 6.79
CA VAL A 167 -23.59 23.90 6.95
C VAL A 167 -23.98 24.93 5.90
N ALA A 168 -25.03 24.66 5.11
CA ALA A 168 -25.59 25.60 4.15
C ALA A 168 -26.74 26.42 4.77
N CYS A 169 -26.83 27.69 4.42
CA CYS A 169 -27.94 28.57 4.77
C CYS A 169 -28.71 29.05 3.53
N PRO A 170 -30.02 29.34 3.67
CA PRO A 170 -30.84 29.90 2.60
C PRO A 170 -30.19 31.16 2.02
N GLY A 171 -30.01 31.21 0.69
CA GLY A 171 -29.44 32.37 -0.02
C GLY A 171 -28.06 32.81 0.47
N ASN A 172 -27.32 31.97 1.19
CA ASN A 172 -26.10 32.36 1.94
C ASN A 172 -26.34 33.60 2.82
N CYS A 173 -27.54 33.71 3.41
CA CYS A 173 -28.01 34.87 4.14
C CYS A 173 -27.90 36.20 3.38
N ASN A 174 -27.89 36.16 2.04
CA ASN A 174 -27.65 37.27 1.11
C ASN A 174 -26.41 38.13 1.48
N ASN A 175 -25.43 37.54 2.19
CA ASN A 175 -24.30 38.23 2.80
C ASN A 175 -24.70 39.39 3.75
N ARG A 176 -25.90 39.33 4.34
CA ARG A 176 -26.48 40.32 5.29
C ARG A 176 -26.86 39.66 6.62
N GLY A 177 -26.06 38.69 7.04
CA GLY A 177 -26.25 37.96 8.28
C GLY A 177 -25.25 36.82 8.44
N ARG A 178 -25.30 36.16 9.59
CA ARG A 178 -24.49 35.00 9.92
C ARG A 178 -25.30 33.72 9.81
N CYS A 179 -24.74 32.71 9.16
CA CYS A 179 -25.29 31.36 9.16
C CYS A 179 -24.99 30.67 10.49
N VAL A 180 -26.03 30.23 11.21
CA VAL A 180 -25.91 29.49 12.48
C VAL A 180 -26.89 28.32 12.43
N ASN A 181 -26.38 27.08 12.48
CA ASN A 181 -27.20 25.85 12.46
C ASN A 181 -28.23 25.81 11.30
N GLY A 182 -27.82 26.25 10.10
CA GLY A 182 -28.68 26.26 8.90
C GLY A 182 -29.71 27.39 8.86
N LYS A 183 -29.72 28.28 9.84
CA LYS A 183 -30.59 29.46 9.91
C LYS A 183 -29.79 30.75 9.82
N CYS A 184 -30.34 31.73 9.12
CA CYS A 184 -29.75 33.06 9.04
C CYS A 184 -30.10 33.89 10.28
N VAL A 185 -29.06 34.43 10.92
CA VAL A 185 -29.16 35.51 11.91
C VAL A 185 -28.85 36.80 11.18
N CYS A 186 -29.88 37.61 10.90
CA CYS A 186 -29.75 38.80 10.06
C CYS A 186 -29.09 39.97 10.78
N ASP A 187 -28.32 40.74 10.02
CA ASP A 187 -27.72 41.98 10.47
C ASP A 187 -28.80 43.07 10.72
N SER A 188 -28.40 44.15 11.39
CA SER A 188 -29.32 45.24 11.70
C SER A 188 -29.91 45.87 10.43
N GLY A 189 -31.22 45.77 10.26
CA GLY A 189 -31.92 46.32 9.10
C GLY A 189 -32.22 45.32 8.00
N SER A 190 -31.85 44.05 8.15
CA SER A 190 -32.31 42.95 7.31
C SER A 190 -33.19 41.97 8.09
N THR A 191 -34.19 41.39 7.43
CA THR A 191 -35.12 40.38 7.98
C THR A 191 -35.40 39.30 6.94
N GLY A 192 -36.20 38.30 7.32
CA GLY A 192 -36.57 37.19 6.45
C GLY A 192 -35.67 35.96 6.66
N PRO A 193 -36.03 34.83 6.03
CA PRO A 193 -35.36 33.54 6.22
C PRO A 193 -33.92 33.50 5.67
N ASP A 194 -33.61 34.38 4.72
CA ASP A 194 -32.31 34.52 4.06
C ASP A 194 -31.76 35.96 4.13
N CYS A 195 -32.33 36.84 4.96
CA CYS A 195 -31.93 38.24 5.11
C CYS A 195 -32.05 39.11 3.83
N SER A 196 -32.88 38.69 2.86
CA SER A 196 -33.15 39.47 1.64
C SER A 196 -34.02 40.70 1.89
N GLU A 197 -34.87 40.67 2.93
CA GLU A 197 -35.83 41.73 3.22
C GLU A 197 -35.16 42.86 4.01
N VAL A 198 -35.49 44.12 3.69
CA VAL A 198 -35.02 45.27 4.46
C VAL A 198 -36.07 45.62 5.52
N ALA A 199 -35.65 45.74 6.78
CA ALA A 199 -36.53 46.12 7.88
C ALA A 199 -36.93 47.60 7.77
N PHE A 200 -37.95 47.90 6.96
CA PHE A 200 -38.44 49.26 6.68
C PHE A 200 -38.82 50.06 7.94
N LEU A 201 -39.11 49.40 9.06
CA LEU A 201 -39.49 50.04 10.32
C LEU A 201 -38.37 50.90 10.96
N LEU A 202 -37.09 50.65 10.67
CA LEU A 202 -35.99 51.50 11.16
C LEU A 202 -35.70 52.73 10.26
N VAL A 203 -36.14 52.70 9.00
CA VAL A 203 -35.98 53.86 8.09
C VAL A 203 -37.02 54.94 8.40
N LEU A 204 -38.23 54.54 8.79
CA LEU A 204 -39.30 55.46 9.20
C LEU A 204 -38.98 56.16 10.53
N SER A 205 -38.27 55.51 11.46
CA SER A 205 -37.89 56.12 12.75
C SER A 205 -36.76 57.15 12.60
N ARG A 206 -35.76 56.92 11.74
CA ARG A 206 -34.72 57.93 11.46
C ARG A 206 -35.26 59.16 10.73
N ARG A 207 -36.25 59.00 9.84
CA ARG A 207 -36.95 60.14 9.20
C ARG A 207 -37.86 60.88 10.19
N ARG A 208 -38.56 60.18 11.09
CA ARG A 208 -39.38 60.81 12.15
C ARG A 208 -38.55 61.53 13.22
N LEU A 209 -37.40 60.99 13.64
CA LEU A 209 -36.54 61.61 14.65
C LEU A 209 -35.83 62.87 14.12
N LYS A 210 -35.34 62.87 12.87
CA LYS A 210 -34.82 64.08 12.23
C LYS A 210 -35.88 65.20 12.13
N MET A 211 -37.14 64.83 11.91
CA MET A 211 -38.27 65.78 11.91
C MET A 211 -38.55 66.40 13.30
N TYR A 212 -38.37 65.66 14.39
CA TYR A 212 -38.59 66.17 15.75
C TYR A 212 -37.44 67.08 16.21
N GLU A 213 -36.20 66.76 15.81
CA GLU A 213 -35.01 67.55 16.16
C GLU A 213 -34.93 68.89 15.42
N GLU A 214 -35.32 68.94 14.14
CA GLU A 214 -35.39 70.21 13.38
C GLU A 214 -36.54 71.12 13.85
N LYS A 215 -37.71 70.57 14.21
CA LYS A 215 -38.82 71.36 14.78
C LYS A 215 -38.51 71.93 16.17
N GLY A 216 -37.77 71.18 17.02
CA GLY A 216 -37.35 71.67 18.34
C GLY A 216 -36.35 72.84 18.26
N ARG A 217 -35.48 72.85 17.25
CA ARG A 217 -34.48 73.90 17.03
C ARG A 217 -35.08 75.21 16.48
N PHE A 218 -36.23 75.15 15.82
CA PHE A 218 -36.97 76.32 15.33
C PHE A 218 -37.81 77.01 16.43
N LEU A 219 -38.45 76.22 17.32
CA LEU A 219 -39.24 76.75 18.44
C LEU A 219 -38.39 77.35 19.57
N ALA A 220 -37.13 76.89 19.73
CA ALA A 220 -36.20 77.46 20.70
C ALA A 220 -35.60 78.83 20.30
N LYS A 221 -35.68 79.21 19.01
CA LYS A 221 -35.16 80.50 18.49
C LYS A 221 -36.21 81.62 18.40
N LEU A 222 -37.49 81.35 18.69
CA LEU A 222 -38.59 82.33 18.64
C LEU A 222 -39.01 82.89 20.01
N ARG A 223 -38.37 82.47 21.11
CA ARG A 223 -38.46 83.14 22.43
C ARG A 223 -37.16 83.93 22.64
N PRO A 224 -37.05 85.16 22.08
CA PRO A 224 -37.32 86.34 22.91
C PRO A 224 -37.86 87.55 22.11
N LEU A 225 -38.88 87.36 21.25
CA LEU A 225 -39.51 88.48 20.51
C LEU A 225 -40.96 88.79 20.92
N VAL A 226 -41.52 88.08 21.91
CA VAL A 226 -42.91 88.29 22.39
C VAL A 226 -42.95 88.95 23.79
N MET A 227 -41.82 89.43 24.32
CA MET A 227 -41.76 90.11 25.64
C MET A 227 -41.50 91.62 25.55
N LEU A 228 -41.87 92.28 24.45
CA LEU A 228 -41.59 93.72 24.24
C LEU A 228 -42.77 94.55 23.70
N ILE A 229 -44.01 94.06 23.76
CA ILE A 229 -45.21 94.82 23.32
C ILE A 229 -46.27 94.95 24.45
N VAL A 230 -45.90 94.72 25.71
CA VAL A 230 -46.77 95.07 26.84
C VAL A 230 -45.91 95.72 27.92
N LEU A 231 -45.71 97.04 27.79
CA LEU A 231 -45.58 98.03 28.87
C LEU A 231 -45.49 99.43 28.25
#